data_AF-A0A6P1BZ49-F1
#
_entry.id   AF-A0A6P1BZ49-F1
#
_cell.length_a   1.000
_cell.length_b   1.000
_cell.length_c   1.000
_cell.angle_alpha   90.00
_cell.angle_beta   90.00
_cell.angle_gamma   90.00
#
_symmetry.space_group_name_H-M   'P 1'
#
loop_
_entity.id
_entity.type
_entity.pdbx_description
1 polymer ?
#
loop_
_entity_poly.entity_id
_entity_poly.type
_entity_poly.pdbx_seq_one_letter_code
_entity_poly.pdbx_strand_id
1 'polypeptide(L)' 'YDALKLRLRSQPLIHGDETTVQVLKEKDKKATSTSYMWAYRSGKGSHEPIVLLDYQPGRGQIHPQAFLGDYRG' A
#
# COMPACT_ATOMS: atom_id res chain seq x y z
N TYR A 1 11.04 -4.23 -4.55
CA TYR A 1 9.60 -3.99 -4.31
C TYR A 1 8.78 -5.20 -4.71
N ASP A 2 8.82 -5.63 -5.98
CA ASP A 2 7.95 -6.71 -6.50
C ASP A 2 8.10 -8.06 -5.81
N ALA A 3 9.34 -8.49 -5.51
CA ALA A 3 9.58 -9.75 -4.80
C ALA A 3 8.95 -9.76 -3.39
N LEU A 4 9.00 -8.64 -2.68
CA LEU A 4 8.37 -8.49 -1.35
C LEU A 4 6.85 -8.41 -1.47
N LYS A 5 6.34 -7.78 -2.53
CA LYS A 5 4.89 -7.74 -2.81
C LYS A 5 4.35 -9.15 -3.07
N LEU A 6 5.05 -9.97 -3.85
CA LEU A 6 4.68 -11.36 -4.08
C LEU A 6 4.69 -12.17 -2.78
N ARG A 7 5.75 -12.07 -1.97
CA ARG A 7 5.83 -12.76 -0.67
C ARG A 7 4.73 -12.31 0.29
N LEU A 8 4.46 -11.01 0.40
CA LEU A 8 3.39 -10.50 1.25
C LEU A 8 2.03 -11.03 0.81
N ARG A 9 1.75 -11.07 -0.51
CA ARG A 9 0.50 -11.62 -1.06
C ARG A 9 0.34 -13.13 -0.88
N SER A 10 1.42 -13.86 -0.61
CA SER A 10 1.36 -15.29 -0.27
C SER A 10 1.09 -15.56 1.21
N GLN A 11 1.12 -14.53 2.07
CA GLN A 11 0.85 -14.70 3.50
C GLN A 11 -0.66 -14.85 3.75
N PRO A 12 -1.08 -15.59 4.78
CA PRO A 12 -2.49 -15.84 5.08
C PRO A 12 -3.20 -14.67 5.77
N LEU A 13 -2.51 -13.56 6.00
CA LEU A 13 -3.07 -12.34 6.58
C LEU A 13 -2.20 -11.14 6.23
N ILE A 14 -2.83 -10.15 5.64
CA ILE A 14 -2.25 -8.84 5.34
C ILE A 14 -3.10 -7.77 6.01
N HIS A 15 -2.45 -6.87 6.76
CA HIS A 15 -3.09 -5.65 7.20
C HIS A 15 -2.83 -4.55 6.16
N GLY A 16 -3.88 -3.85 5.76
CA GLY A 16 -3.80 -2.67 4.91
C GLY A 16 -4.38 -1.46 5.63
N ASP A 17 -3.71 -0.31 5.54
CA ASP A 17 -4.19 0.98 6.03
C ASP A 17 -4.02 2.06 4.96
N GLU A 18 -4.98 2.98 4.86
CA GLU A 18 -4.94 4.15 3.97
C GLU A 18 -4.72 5.40 4.84
N THR A 19 -3.59 6.08 4.66
CA THR A 19 -3.29 7.34 5.34
C THR A 19 -3.18 8.48 4.31
N THR A 20 -3.83 9.62 4.58
CA THR A 20 -3.67 10.83 3.76
C THR A 20 -2.36 11.53 4.06
N VAL A 21 -1.63 11.91 3.01
CA VAL A 21 -0.36 12.64 3.11
C VAL A 21 -0.37 13.88 2.22
N GLN A 22 0.44 14.88 2.56
CA GLN A 22 0.70 16.04 1.71
C GLN A 22 2.12 15.94 1.16
N VAL A 23 2.26 15.97 -0.17
CA VAL A 23 3.56 15.89 -0.83
C VAL A 23 3.98 17.31 -1.24
N LEU A 24 5.04 17.83 -0.61
CA LEU A 24 5.48 19.22 -0.80
C LEU A 24 5.94 19.53 -2.23
N LYS A 25 6.43 18.53 -2.96
CA LYS A 25 6.94 18.65 -4.33
C LYS A 25 6.53 17.45 -5.18
N GLU A 26 5.27 17.43 -5.60
CA GLU A 26 4.79 16.48 -6.59
C GLU A 26 4.71 17.15 -7.97
N LYS A 27 5.19 16.45 -9.00
CA LYS A 27 5.13 16.97 -10.37
C LYS A 27 3.66 17.07 -10.78
N ASP A 28 3.26 18.24 -11.32
CA ASP A 28 1.90 18.53 -11.77
C ASP A 28 0.82 18.55 -10.67
N LYS A 29 1.21 18.69 -9.40
CA LYS A 29 0.30 18.81 -8.26
C LYS A 29 0.70 19.94 -7.30
N LYS A 30 -0.30 20.58 -6.67
CA LYS A 30 -0.04 21.61 -5.66
C LYS A 30 0.45 20.94 -4.38
N ALA A 31 1.35 21.60 -3.65
CA ALA A 31 1.83 21.12 -2.35
C ALA A 31 0.72 20.91 -1.31
N THR A 32 -0.43 21.56 -1.48
CA THR A 32 -1.63 21.43 -0.65
C THR A 32 -2.57 20.30 -1.11
N SER A 33 -2.26 19.62 -2.22
CA SER A 33 -3.07 18.52 -2.72
C SER A 33 -2.98 17.32 -1.78
N THR A 34 -4.14 16.73 -1.49
CA THR A 34 -4.22 15.48 -0.74
C THR A 34 -3.74 14.34 -1.63
N SER A 35 -2.79 13.57 -1.12
CA SER A 35 -2.34 12.32 -1.69
C SER A 35 -2.54 11.19 -0.67
N TYR A 36 -2.40 9.96 -1.10
CA TYR A 36 -2.75 8.79 -0.31
C TYR A 36 -1.56 7.85 -0.23
N MET A 37 -1.31 7.33 0.96
CA MET A 37 -0.29 6.34 1.21
C MET A 37 -0.96 5.08 1.73
N TRP A 38 -0.78 3.98 1.01
CA TRP A 38 -1.23 2.66 1.45
C TRP A 38 -0.09 1.93 2.14
N ALA A 39 -0.33 1.51 3.38
CA ALA A 39 0.60 0.70 4.14
C ALA A 39 0.08 -0.75 4.20
N TYR A 40 0.81 -1.67 3.57
CA TYR A 40 0.53 -3.11 3.65
C TYR A 40 1.57 -3.78 4.51
N ARG A 41 1.14 -4.59 5.47
CA ARG A 41 2.05 -5.30 6.35
C ARG A 41 1.62 -6.73 6.64
N SER A 42 2.62 -7.55 6.90
CA SER A 42 2.44 -8.89 7.44
C SER A 42 1.74 -8.87 8.80
N GLY A 43 0.97 -9.93 9.07
CA GLY A 43 0.40 -10.19 10.40
C GLY A 43 1.47 -10.25 11.49
N LYS A 44 1.08 -9.91 12.74
CA LYS A 44 1.98 -9.84 13.91
C LYS A 44 2.74 -11.15 14.19
N GLY A 45 2.23 -12.30 13.75
CA GLY A 45 2.84 -13.62 13.90
C GLY A 45 3.60 -14.14 12.68
N SER A 46 3.79 -13.34 11.63
CA SER A 46 4.51 -13.80 10.44
C SER A 46 6.00 -14.04 10.73
N HIS A 47 6.53 -15.17 10.27
CA HIS A 47 7.97 -15.44 10.27
C HIS A 47 8.76 -14.48 9.38
N GLU A 48 8.09 -13.90 8.38
CA GLU A 48 8.64 -12.90 7.48
C GLU A 48 7.88 -11.57 7.66
N PRO A 49 8.37 -10.66 8.52
CA PRO A 49 7.76 -9.34 8.68
C PRO A 49 8.06 -8.48 7.46
N ILE A 50 7.04 -8.20 6.66
CA ILE A 50 7.12 -7.34 5.49
C ILE A 50 6.26 -6.11 5.72
N VAL A 51 6.78 -4.94 5.34
CA VAL A 51 6.04 -3.67 5.29
C VAL A 51 6.28 -3.07 3.91
N LEU A 52 5.18 -2.79 3.20
CA LEU A 52 5.18 -2.15 1.90
C LEU A 52 4.36 -0.87 1.96
N LEU A 53 4.88 0.12 1.26
CA LEU A 53 4.41 1.48 1.25
C LEU A 53 4.12 1.81 -0.22
N ASP A 54 2.85 2.02 -0.54
CA ASP A 54 2.37 2.28 -1.89
C ASP A 54 1.73 3.67 -1.99
N TYR A 55 2.38 4.55 -2.74
CA TYR A 55 1.95 5.93 -2.92
C TYR A 55 0.94 6.05 -4.05
N GLN A 56 -0.16 6.75 -3.80
CA GLN A 56 -1.22 6.96 -4.77
C GLN A 56 -1.62 8.44 -4.85
N PRO A 57 -1.69 9.02 -6.06
CA PRO A 57 -2.06 10.43 -6.23
C PRO A 57 -3.56 10.68 -5.99
N GLY A 58 -4.39 9.64 -5.87
CA GLY A 58 -5.82 9.77 -5.66
C GLY A 58 -6.37 8.72 -4.71
N ARG A 59 -7.62 8.93 -4.29
CA ARG A 59 -8.38 7.96 -3.52
C ARG A 59 -9.14 7.06 -4.46
N GLY A 60 -9.03 5.75 -4.28
CA GLY A 60 -9.78 4.82 -5.10
C GLY A 60 -9.57 3.38 -4.68
N GLN A 61 -10.65 2.61 -4.68
CA GLN A 61 -10.61 1.15 -4.48
C GLN A 61 -9.72 0.42 -5.50
N ILE A 62 -9.45 1.05 -6.65
CA ILE A 62 -8.57 0.51 -7.68
C ILE A 62 -7.15 0.27 -7.15
N HIS A 63 -6.67 1.07 -6.21
CA HIS A 63 -5.31 0.95 -5.68
C HIS A 63 -5.12 -0.31 -4.83
N PRO A 64 -5.93 -0.56 -3.77
CA PRO A 64 -5.84 -1.82 -3.03
C PRO A 64 -6.23 -3.03 -3.87
N GLN A 65 -7.17 -2.90 -4.83
CA GLN A 65 -7.50 -4.00 -5.75
C GLN A 65 -6.31 -4.37 -6.64
N ALA A 66 -5.61 -3.39 -7.22
CA ALA A 66 -4.41 -3.62 -8.02
C ALA A 66 -3.23 -4.13 -7.19
N PHE A 67 -3.15 -3.74 -5.91
CA PHE A 67 -2.13 -4.26 -5.01
C PHE A 67 -2.38 -5.73 -4.64
N LEU A 68 -3.60 -6.05 -4.18
CA LEU A 68 -3.98 -7.36 -3.68
C LEU A 68 -4.21 -8.39 -4.81
N GLY A 69 -4.68 -7.95 -5.98
CA GLY A 69 -5.03 -8.82 -7.11
C GLY A 69 -5.92 -9.98 -6.65
N ASP A 70 -5.52 -11.21 -6.96
CA ASP A 70 -6.26 -12.43 -6.61
C ASP A 70 -6.07 -12.93 -5.16
N TYR A 71 -5.68 -12.04 -4.23
CA TYR A 71 -5.55 -12.40 -2.82
C TYR A 71 -6.89 -12.86 -2.23
N ARG A 72 -6.89 -13.95 -1.45
CA ARG A 72 -8.12 -14.59 -0.92
C ARG A 72 -8.15 -14.83 0.58
N GLY A 73 -7.16 -14.38 1.35
CA GLY A 73 -7.15 -14.61 2.79
C GLY A 73 -5.81 -14.34 3.42
#